data_AF-A0A7S0DL56-F1
#
_entry.id   AF-A0A7S0DL56-F1
#
_cell.length_a   1.000
_cell.length_b   1.000
_cell.length_c   1.000
_cell.angle_alpha   90.00
_cell.angle_beta   90.00
_cell.angle_gamma   90.00
#
_symmetry.space_group_name_H-M   'P 1'
#
loop_
_entity.id
_entity.type
_entity.pdbx_description
1 polymer ?
#
loop_
_entity_poly.entity_id
_entity_poly.type
_entity_poly.pdbx_seq_one_letter_code
_entity_poly.pdbx_strand_id
1 'polypeptide(L)'
;FITPGGETTRRMSTDACEFPDRSRSKEYLPQIIFMIFIGGCIFIALRIVQEVRKVRHRMGNLSKRVSLVDVLSYRADLYFSSDPLSKPIALLCMTQVLILVGGCMLYACSPSGSSLHSKMWQAWIFIADSAAHAEYGGIVERIVSFILTICGMLVFGFLVGIVTDTISEKVDQLKKGKSAVLESGHTLILNWSNKVIPVIDEICLANASIGGGTVVVLAERDKEEMEHEILESLATLHNTKVVVRSGSPILATDLNKVAASSARAIIVMSQENLEPDESDAMALRVTLCLASMNLQGHVTVELSDVDNRHLIELVGRKQVETIVSHDLIGRIMIQCARQPGL
;
A
#
# COMPACT_ATOMS: atom_id res chain seq x y z
N PHE A 1 90.76 40.78 16.86
CA PHE A 1 89.51 40.05 17.11
C PHE A 1 89.43 38.93 16.09
N ILE A 2 89.69 37.71 16.56
CA ILE A 2 89.77 36.48 15.78
C ILE A 2 88.39 35.83 15.84
N THR A 3 87.78 35.52 14.69
CA THR A 3 86.63 34.63 14.59
C THR A 3 86.97 33.49 13.62
N PRO A 4 86.73 32.21 14.01
CA PRO A 4 87.10 31.05 13.22
C PRO A 4 85.98 30.67 12.23
N GLY A 5 86.36 29.89 11.22
CA GLY A 5 85.52 29.56 10.08
C GLY A 5 84.72 28.25 10.20
N GLY A 6 83.89 28.07 9.17
CA GLY A 6 83.61 26.79 8.50
C GLY A 6 82.45 25.97 9.05
N GLU A 7 81.35 25.91 8.30
CA GLU A 7 80.69 24.62 8.03
C GLU A 7 79.82 24.67 6.76
N THR A 8 80.27 23.89 5.78
CA THR A 8 79.61 23.55 4.51
C THR A 8 78.41 22.66 4.76
N THR A 9 77.19 23.12 4.44
CA THR A 9 76.04 22.22 4.23
C THR A 9 75.44 22.43 2.85
N ARG A 10 75.81 21.51 1.97
CA ARG A 10 75.30 21.28 0.62
C ARG A 10 73.81 20.91 0.72
N ARG A 11 72.88 21.85 0.50
CA ARG A 11 71.45 21.51 0.31
C ARG A 11 71.19 21.26 -1.18
N MET A 12 71.11 19.97 -1.44
CA MET A 12 70.60 19.26 -2.60
C MET A 12 69.37 19.96 -3.21
N SER A 13 69.48 20.30 -4.48
CA SER A 13 68.37 20.63 -5.37
C SER A 13 67.40 19.45 -5.44
N THR A 14 66.21 19.62 -4.89
CA THR A 14 65.06 18.75 -5.16
C THR A 14 64.17 19.47 -6.16
N ASP A 15 64.29 19.08 -7.42
CA ASP A 15 63.26 19.27 -8.43
C ASP A 15 61.97 18.63 -7.90
N ALA A 16 61.00 19.47 -7.53
CA ALA A 16 59.67 19.01 -7.19
C ALA A 16 58.97 18.62 -8.49
N CYS A 17 58.87 17.31 -8.75
CA CYS A 17 57.87 16.76 -9.66
C CYS A 17 56.49 17.25 -9.22
N GLU A 18 55.85 18.10 -10.03
CA GLU A 18 54.42 18.37 -9.95
C GLU A 18 53.64 17.07 -10.10
N PHE A 19 53.06 16.59 -9.00
CA PHE A 19 52.04 15.56 -9.04
C PHE A 19 50.77 16.14 -9.68
N PRO A 20 50.10 15.46 -10.63
CA PRO A 20 48.86 15.95 -11.21
C PRO A 20 47.79 16.01 -10.12
N ASP A 21 47.23 17.20 -9.95
CA ASP A 21 46.28 17.57 -8.91
C ASP A 21 45.03 16.66 -8.90
N ARG A 22 44.89 15.88 -7.82
CA ARG A 22 43.78 14.94 -7.58
C ARG A 22 42.46 15.68 -7.25
N SER A 23 42.50 17.00 -7.03
CA SER A 23 41.34 17.84 -6.70
C SER A 23 40.36 18.01 -7.88
N ARG A 24 40.87 18.13 -9.11
CA ARG A 24 40.05 18.33 -10.32
C ARG A 24 39.08 17.18 -10.62
N SER A 25 39.42 15.93 -10.27
CA SER A 25 38.52 14.80 -10.52
C SER A 25 37.25 14.81 -9.67
N LYS A 26 37.27 15.49 -8.51
CA LYS A 26 36.10 15.58 -7.60
C LYS A 26 35.07 16.62 -8.05
N GLU A 27 35.47 17.61 -8.86
CA GLU A 27 34.57 18.64 -9.39
C GLU A 27 33.63 18.11 -10.49
N TYR A 28 34.07 17.11 -11.26
CA TYR A 28 33.27 16.52 -12.35
C TYR A 28 32.34 15.39 -11.90
N LEU A 29 32.55 14.81 -10.71
CA LEU A 29 31.74 13.72 -10.18
C LEU A 29 30.23 14.05 -10.08
N PRO A 30 29.79 15.20 -9.52
CA PRO A 30 28.38 15.58 -9.52
C PRO A 30 27.82 15.80 -10.93
N GLN A 31 28.65 16.27 -11.87
CA GLN A 31 28.25 16.48 -13.27
C GLN A 31 27.97 15.15 -13.98
N ILE A 32 28.82 14.14 -13.73
CA ILE A 32 28.66 12.79 -14.27
C ILE A 32 27.41 12.13 -13.70
N ILE A 33 27.16 12.24 -12.40
CA ILE A 33 25.96 11.70 -11.75
C ILE A 33 24.69 12.35 -12.31
N PHE A 34 24.70 13.68 -12.48
CA PHE A 34 23.59 14.42 -13.07
C PHE A 34 23.34 14.02 -14.53
N MET A 35 24.39 13.82 -15.33
CA MET A 35 24.28 13.32 -16.71
C MET A 35 23.74 11.89 -16.77
N ILE A 36 24.15 11.00 -15.86
CA ILE A 36 23.63 9.63 -15.80
C ILE A 36 22.15 9.64 -15.40
N PHE A 37 21.77 10.49 -14.45
CA PHE A 37 20.39 10.64 -14.02
C PHE A 37 19.48 11.18 -15.14
N ILE A 38 19.92 12.25 -15.81
CA ILE A 38 19.23 12.79 -17.00
C ILE A 38 19.18 11.75 -18.11
N GLY A 39 20.29 11.05 -18.37
CA GLY A 39 20.36 9.98 -19.36
C GLY A 39 19.39 8.85 -19.07
N GLY A 40 19.26 8.44 -17.80
CA GLY A 40 18.29 7.45 -17.34
C GLY A 40 16.84 7.92 -17.52
N CYS A 41 16.54 9.17 -17.20
CA CYS A 41 15.21 9.75 -17.37
C CYS A 41 14.85 9.93 -18.85
N ILE A 42 15.79 10.36 -19.69
CA ILE A 42 15.65 10.43 -21.15
C ILE A 42 15.47 9.03 -21.73
N PHE A 43 16.21 8.02 -21.25
CA PHE A 43 16.03 6.64 -21.68
C PHE A 43 14.62 6.13 -21.36
N ILE A 44 14.10 6.41 -20.16
CA ILE A 44 12.73 6.06 -19.77
C ILE A 44 11.71 6.79 -20.65
N ALA A 45 11.87 8.09 -20.87
CA ALA A 45 11.01 8.87 -21.75
C ALA A 45 11.06 8.36 -23.20
N LEU A 46 12.24 8.00 -23.71
CA LEU A 46 12.42 7.41 -25.04
C LEU A 46 11.80 6.02 -25.12
N ARG A 47 11.85 5.21 -24.05
CA ARG A 47 11.17 3.90 -24.01
C ARG A 47 9.66 4.09 -24.09
N ILE A 48 9.10 5.06 -23.37
CA ILE A 48 7.69 5.43 -23.46
C ILE A 48 7.34 5.87 -24.90
N VAL A 49 8.14 6.77 -25.49
CA VAL A 49 7.94 7.23 -26.88
C VAL A 49 8.12 6.12 -27.90
N GLN A 50 9.05 5.19 -27.69
CA GLN A 50 9.28 4.04 -28.54
C GLN A 50 8.12 3.05 -28.48
N GLU A 51 7.56 2.78 -27.30
CA GLU A 51 6.35 1.98 -27.18
C GLU A 51 5.15 2.65 -27.86
N VAL A 52 5.04 3.97 -27.75
CA VAL A 52 4.04 4.74 -28.51
C VAL A 52 4.28 4.62 -30.03
N ARG A 53 5.52 4.71 -30.52
CA ARG A 53 5.87 4.59 -31.96
C ARG A 53 5.69 3.17 -32.50
N LYS A 54 6.11 2.13 -31.77
CA LYS A 54 5.92 0.72 -32.16
C LYS A 54 4.44 0.39 -32.31
N VAL A 55 3.59 0.99 -31.49
CA VAL A 55 2.14 0.77 -31.62
C VAL A 55 1.51 1.67 -32.68
N ARG A 56 2.00 2.91 -32.88
CA ARG A 56 1.63 3.72 -34.05
C ARG A 56 1.84 2.96 -35.36
N HIS A 57 2.93 2.19 -35.47
CA HIS A 57 3.18 1.33 -36.63
C HIS A 57 2.19 0.15 -36.74
N ARG A 58 1.71 -0.40 -35.62
CA ARG A 58 0.66 -1.44 -35.61
C ARG A 58 -0.74 -0.90 -35.94
N MET A 59 -1.03 0.34 -35.55
CA MET A 59 -2.32 1.01 -35.81
C MET A 59 -2.41 1.70 -37.18
N GLY A 60 -1.31 1.77 -37.94
CA GLY A 60 -1.25 2.43 -39.25
C GLY A 60 -2.30 1.92 -40.26
N ASN A 61 -2.81 0.70 -40.08
CA ASN A 61 -3.84 0.11 -40.94
C ASN A 61 -5.29 0.45 -40.52
N LEU A 62 -5.52 1.10 -39.38
CA LEU A 62 -6.86 1.51 -38.91
C LEU A 62 -7.16 3.01 -39.13
N SER A 63 -6.25 3.73 -39.77
CA SER A 63 -6.26 5.19 -39.82
C SER A 63 -7.21 5.72 -40.90
N LYS A 64 -8.45 6.02 -40.51
CA LYS A 64 -9.21 7.09 -41.19
C LYS A 64 -10.18 7.89 -40.29
N ARG A 65 -10.29 7.62 -38.98
CA ARG A 65 -11.23 8.34 -38.10
C ARG A 65 -10.75 8.74 -36.71
N VAL A 66 -9.53 8.41 -36.29
CA VAL A 66 -9.09 8.68 -34.91
C VAL A 66 -8.01 9.75 -34.87
N SER A 67 -8.24 10.82 -34.11
CA SER A 67 -7.28 11.90 -33.89
C SER A 67 -6.10 11.41 -33.07
N LEU A 68 -4.90 11.94 -33.36
CA LEU A 68 -3.68 11.58 -32.62
C LEU A 68 -3.77 11.97 -31.14
N VAL A 69 -4.56 12.98 -30.80
CA VAL A 69 -4.79 13.43 -29.42
C VAL A 69 -5.56 12.37 -28.63
N ASP A 70 -6.59 11.78 -29.23
CA ASP A 70 -7.45 10.77 -28.57
C ASP A 70 -6.70 9.47 -28.28
N VAL A 71 -5.79 9.08 -29.17
CA VAL A 71 -4.93 7.90 -28.95
C VAL A 71 -3.92 8.16 -27.83
N LEU A 72 -3.45 9.40 -27.71
CA LEU A 72 -2.48 9.78 -26.67
C LEU A 72 -3.15 9.86 -25.31
N SER A 73 -4.33 10.49 -25.21
CA SER A 73 -5.11 10.57 -23.97
C SER A 73 -5.52 9.19 -23.48
N TYR A 74 -6.11 8.36 -24.35
CA TYR A 74 -6.51 6.99 -24.01
C TYR A 74 -5.37 6.14 -23.43
N ARG A 75 -4.15 6.32 -23.97
CA ARG A 75 -2.97 5.58 -23.48
C ARG A 75 -2.37 6.17 -22.22
N ALA A 76 -2.40 7.48 -22.07
CA ALA A 76 -2.05 8.13 -20.82
C ALA A 76 -2.98 7.61 -19.71
N ASP A 77 -4.29 7.53 -19.97
CA ASP A 77 -5.28 7.01 -19.02
C ASP A 77 -5.01 5.55 -18.64
N LEU A 78 -4.72 4.69 -19.63
CA LEU A 78 -4.32 3.30 -19.38
C LEU A 78 -3.04 3.20 -18.53
N TYR A 79 -2.04 4.05 -18.78
CA TYR A 79 -0.80 4.06 -18.01
C TYR A 79 -1.03 4.53 -16.57
N PHE A 80 -1.81 5.59 -16.37
CA PHE A 80 -2.19 6.09 -15.05
C PHE A 80 -3.08 5.12 -14.26
N SER A 81 -3.83 4.26 -14.96
CA SER A 81 -4.73 3.28 -14.34
C SER A 81 -4.07 1.95 -13.98
N SER A 82 -2.94 1.58 -14.59
CA SER A 82 -2.40 0.21 -14.49
C SER A 82 -1.50 -0.01 -13.28
N ASP A 83 -0.61 0.96 -12.98
CA ASP A 83 0.42 0.79 -11.95
C ASP A 83 0.38 1.92 -10.90
N PRO A 84 0.48 1.61 -9.59
CA PRO A 84 0.60 2.62 -8.53
C PRO A 84 1.79 3.58 -8.72
N LEU A 85 2.84 3.11 -9.38
CA LEU A 85 4.06 3.88 -9.65
C LEU A 85 3.94 4.83 -10.86
N SER A 86 2.86 4.76 -11.63
CA SER A 86 2.66 5.60 -12.83
C SER A 86 2.66 7.10 -12.50
N LYS A 87 1.94 7.50 -11.45
CA LYS A 87 1.82 8.89 -10.98
C LYS A 87 3.17 9.52 -10.59
N PRO A 88 4.00 8.90 -9.70
CA PRO A 88 5.31 9.47 -9.36
C PRO A 88 6.30 9.44 -10.53
N ILE A 89 6.26 8.43 -11.40
CA ILE A 89 7.12 8.37 -12.60
C ILE A 89 6.78 9.50 -13.58
N ALA A 90 5.49 9.76 -13.81
CA ALA A 90 5.04 10.86 -14.65
C ALA A 90 5.49 12.22 -14.10
N LEU A 91 5.36 12.42 -12.78
CA LEU A 91 5.82 13.63 -12.12
C LEU A 91 7.33 13.81 -12.28
N LEU A 92 8.13 12.75 -12.06
CA LEU A 92 9.57 12.77 -12.27
C LEU A 92 9.92 13.15 -13.71
N CYS A 93 9.28 12.54 -14.71
CA CYS A 93 9.49 12.89 -16.12
C CYS A 93 9.16 14.36 -16.39
N MET A 94 8.05 14.87 -15.84
CA MET A 94 7.67 16.28 -15.98
C MET A 94 8.73 17.22 -15.39
N THR A 95 9.25 16.92 -14.19
CA THR A 95 10.34 17.72 -13.59
C THR A 95 11.60 17.75 -14.44
N GLN A 96 11.97 16.62 -15.04
CA GLN A 96 13.16 16.53 -15.88
C GLN A 96 13.01 17.34 -17.16
N VAL A 97 11.83 17.30 -17.78
CA VAL A 97 11.52 18.16 -18.93
C VAL A 97 11.60 19.63 -18.52
N LEU A 98 11.10 20.00 -17.35
CA LEU A 98 11.16 21.38 -16.86
C LEU A 98 12.61 21.84 -16.62
N ILE A 99 13.46 20.99 -16.02
CA ILE A 99 14.90 21.27 -15.82
C ILE A 99 15.61 21.44 -17.16
N LEU A 100 15.33 20.58 -18.13
CA LEU A 100 15.97 20.63 -19.45
C LEU A 100 15.55 21.89 -20.22
N VAL A 101 14.25 22.16 -20.30
CA VAL A 101 13.71 23.34 -21.00
C VAL A 101 14.15 24.63 -20.30
N GLY A 102 14.03 24.69 -18.97
CA GLY A 102 14.45 25.82 -18.16
C GLY A 102 15.95 26.08 -18.25
N GLY A 103 16.78 25.04 -18.14
CA GLY A 103 18.23 25.14 -18.28
C GLY A 103 18.67 25.60 -19.67
N CYS A 104 18.02 25.09 -20.74
CA CYS A 104 18.27 25.54 -22.11
C CYS A 104 17.86 27.00 -22.33
N MET A 105 16.71 27.43 -21.79
CA MET A 105 16.26 28.83 -21.86
C MET A 105 17.24 29.76 -21.13
N LEU A 106 17.67 29.39 -19.92
CA LEU A 106 18.66 30.15 -19.16
C LEU A 106 20.02 30.20 -19.86
N TYR A 107 20.43 29.13 -20.54
CA TYR A 107 21.66 29.12 -21.34
C TYR A 107 21.57 30.04 -22.56
N ALA A 108 20.44 30.04 -23.28
CA ALA A 108 20.25 30.88 -24.46
C ALA A 108 20.23 32.38 -24.14
N CYS A 109 19.83 32.75 -22.92
CA CYS A 109 19.69 34.14 -22.50
C CYS A 109 20.91 34.71 -21.74
N SER A 110 21.88 33.87 -21.37
CA SER A 110 23.03 34.32 -20.57
C SER A 110 24.23 34.72 -21.45
N PRO A 111 25.06 35.68 -21.02
CA PRO A 111 26.24 36.12 -21.78
C PRO A 111 27.21 34.97 -22.09
N SER A 112 27.86 35.03 -23.25
CA SER A 112 28.77 34.02 -23.77
C SER A 112 29.92 33.74 -22.79
N GLY A 113 29.83 32.61 -22.07
CA GLY A 113 30.83 32.19 -21.08
C GLY A 113 30.31 31.21 -20.00
N SER A 114 28.99 31.07 -19.83
CA SER A 114 28.43 30.11 -18.87
C SER A 114 28.32 28.68 -19.44
N SER A 115 28.55 27.66 -18.61
CA SER A 115 28.39 26.26 -19.01
C SER A 115 26.92 25.82 -18.95
N LEU A 116 26.49 25.00 -19.90
CA LEU A 116 25.11 24.46 -19.96
C LEU A 116 24.73 23.75 -18.65
N HIS A 117 25.67 22.97 -18.10
CA HIS A 117 25.47 22.26 -16.83
C HIS A 117 25.15 23.22 -15.67
N SER A 118 25.88 24.34 -15.57
CA SER A 118 25.63 25.33 -14.51
C SER A 118 24.23 25.93 -14.61
N LYS A 119 23.71 26.12 -15.83
CA LYS A 119 22.35 26.63 -16.05
C LYS A 119 21.26 25.58 -15.81
N MET A 120 21.52 24.31 -16.09
CA MET A 120 20.63 23.21 -15.70
C MET A 120 20.56 23.02 -14.19
N TRP A 121 21.70 23.14 -13.49
CA TRP A 121 21.76 23.15 -12.04
C TRP A 121 20.96 24.31 -11.45
N GLN A 122 21.11 25.50 -12.04
CA GLN A 122 20.34 26.68 -11.65
C GLN A 122 18.83 26.50 -11.88
N ALA A 123 18.41 25.89 -12.99
CA ALA A 123 17.01 25.56 -13.24
C ALA A 123 16.46 24.58 -12.20
N TRP A 124 17.24 23.57 -11.79
CA TRP A 124 16.86 22.67 -10.70
C TRP A 124 16.69 23.41 -9.36
N ILE A 125 17.58 24.35 -9.03
CA ILE A 125 17.45 25.18 -7.81
C ILE A 125 16.14 25.97 -7.84
N PHE A 126 15.77 26.62 -8.96
CA PHE A 126 14.52 27.38 -9.04
C PHE A 126 13.24 26.54 -8.92
N ILE A 127 13.33 25.26 -9.27
CA ILE A 127 12.24 24.30 -9.15
C ILE A 127 12.11 23.80 -7.71
N ALA A 128 13.25 23.53 -7.06
CA ALA A 128 13.30 23.00 -5.70
C ALA A 128 13.11 24.08 -4.62
N ASP A 129 13.60 25.29 -4.88
CA ASP A 129 13.55 26.43 -3.97
C ASP A 129 12.97 27.66 -4.69
N SER A 130 11.76 28.02 -4.30
CA SER A 130 11.08 29.19 -4.82
C SER A 130 11.73 30.51 -4.40
N ALA A 131 12.63 30.56 -3.41
CA ALA A 131 13.27 31.80 -2.97
C ALA A 131 14.49 32.20 -3.82
N ALA A 132 15.06 31.26 -4.58
CA ALA A 132 16.35 31.45 -5.25
C ALA A 132 16.34 32.41 -6.45
N HIS A 133 15.17 32.82 -6.96
CA HIS A 133 15.06 33.68 -8.15
C HIS A 133 15.41 35.17 -7.91
N ALA A 134 15.60 35.60 -6.66
CA ALA A 134 15.80 37.00 -6.27
C ALA A 134 17.21 37.56 -6.55
N GLU A 135 18.24 36.71 -6.70
CA GLU A 135 19.64 37.14 -6.78
C GLU A 135 20.12 37.53 -8.19
N TYR A 136 19.29 37.39 -9.23
CA TYR A 136 19.75 37.49 -10.62
C TYR A 136 19.37 38.82 -11.31
N GLY A 137 20.31 39.35 -12.10
CA GLY A 137 20.27 40.73 -12.61
C GLY A 137 19.55 40.93 -13.95
N GLY A 138 19.47 39.91 -14.82
CA GLY A 138 18.90 40.05 -16.16
C GLY A 138 17.37 40.02 -16.17
N ILE A 139 16.71 40.93 -16.90
CA ILE A 139 15.23 40.98 -17.00
C ILE A 139 14.67 39.69 -17.61
N VAL A 140 15.36 39.12 -18.60
CA VAL A 140 14.95 37.86 -19.24
C VAL A 140 15.18 36.67 -18.31
N GLU A 141 16.32 36.65 -17.61
CA GLU A 141 16.61 35.62 -16.61
C GLU A 141 15.58 35.63 -15.46
N ARG A 142 15.10 36.81 -15.05
CA ARG A 142 14.03 36.98 -14.05
C ARG A 142 12.68 36.44 -14.50
N ILE A 143 12.31 36.67 -15.76
CA ILE A 143 11.03 36.15 -16.29
C ILE A 143 11.10 34.62 -16.38
N VAL A 144 12.21 34.07 -16.86
CA VAL A 144 12.41 32.62 -16.96
C VAL A 144 12.44 31.98 -15.57
N SER A 145 13.16 32.56 -14.61
CA SER A 145 13.21 32.05 -13.23
C SER A 145 11.85 32.12 -12.54
N PHE A 146 11.09 33.21 -12.72
CA PHE A 146 9.74 33.34 -12.18
C PHE A 146 8.78 32.25 -12.70
N ILE A 147 8.78 31.99 -14.01
CA ILE A 147 7.96 30.93 -14.62
C ILE A 147 8.39 29.56 -14.09
N LEU A 148 9.70 29.29 -14.01
CA LEU A 148 10.23 28.03 -13.46
C LEU A 148 9.83 27.82 -12.00
N THR A 149 9.85 28.88 -11.19
CA THR A 149 9.42 28.82 -9.79
C THR A 149 7.93 28.51 -9.65
N ILE A 150 7.06 29.13 -10.46
CA ILE A 150 5.62 28.79 -10.46
C ILE A 150 5.41 27.32 -10.83
N CYS A 151 6.04 26.86 -11.90
CA CYS A 151 5.94 25.46 -12.33
C CYS A 151 6.52 24.50 -11.27
N GLY A 152 7.62 24.86 -10.61
CA GLY A 152 8.23 24.09 -9.54
C GLY A 152 7.35 23.97 -8.30
N MET A 153 6.70 25.06 -7.88
CA MET A 153 5.72 25.03 -6.79
C MET A 153 4.53 24.10 -7.11
N LEU A 154 4.03 24.11 -8.34
CA LEU A 154 2.97 23.19 -8.77
C LEU A 154 3.42 21.73 -8.71
N VAL A 155 4.61 21.43 -9.26
CA VAL A 155 5.24 20.11 -9.17
C VAL A 155 5.34 19.64 -7.72
N PHE A 156 5.80 20.51 -6.82
CA PHE A 156 5.97 20.17 -5.40
C PHE A 156 4.62 19.93 -4.71
N GLY A 157 3.60 20.75 -5.02
CA GLY A 157 2.24 20.51 -4.56
C GLY A 157 1.68 19.16 -5.01
N PHE A 158 1.89 18.78 -6.27
CA PHE A 158 1.50 17.46 -6.77
C PHE A 158 2.28 16.31 -6.11
N LEU A 159 3.57 16.50 -5.84
CA LEU A 159 4.39 15.51 -5.13
C LEU A 159 3.80 15.26 -3.74
N VAL A 160 3.54 16.32 -2.97
CA VAL A 160 2.96 16.24 -1.64
C VAL A 160 1.59 15.57 -1.70
N GLY A 161 0.73 15.94 -2.66
CA GLY A 161 -0.57 15.31 -2.86
C GLY A 161 -0.48 13.79 -3.06
N ILE A 162 0.35 13.32 -3.99
CA ILE A 162 0.54 11.89 -4.25
C ILE A 162 1.07 11.16 -3.00
N VAL A 163 2.02 11.76 -2.29
CA VAL A 163 2.60 11.18 -1.07
C VAL A 163 1.55 11.08 0.04
N THR A 164 0.78 12.14 0.27
CA THR A 164 -0.30 12.16 1.25
C THR A 164 -1.40 11.15 0.91
N ASP A 165 -1.81 11.04 -0.35
CA ASP A 165 -2.79 10.05 -0.79
C ASP A 165 -2.29 8.62 -0.55
N THR A 166 -1.02 8.35 -0.89
CA THR A 166 -0.40 7.02 -0.69
C THR A 166 -0.31 6.64 0.78
N ILE A 167 0.08 7.60 1.63
CA ILE A 167 0.14 7.39 3.08
C ILE A 167 -1.27 7.15 3.64
N SER A 168 -2.23 7.98 3.24
CA SER A 168 -3.63 7.86 3.67
C SER A 168 -4.20 6.51 3.28
N GLU A 169 -3.98 6.06 2.04
CA GLU A 169 -4.42 4.74 1.58
C GLU A 169 -3.78 3.61 2.38
N LYS A 170 -2.49 3.71 2.72
CA LYS A 170 -1.81 2.71 3.55
C LYS A 170 -2.34 2.69 4.99
N VAL A 171 -2.59 3.86 5.57
CA VAL A 171 -3.22 4.00 6.88
C VAL A 171 -4.63 3.40 6.84
N ASP A 172 -5.41 3.66 5.80
CA ASP A 172 -6.75 3.11 5.63
C ASP A 172 -6.73 1.59 5.43
N GLN A 173 -5.76 1.04 4.72
CA GLN A 173 -5.56 -0.41 4.58
C GLN A 173 -5.27 -1.06 5.95
N LEU A 174 -4.48 -0.39 6.80
CA LEU A 174 -4.21 -0.86 8.17
C LEU A 174 -5.45 -0.74 9.05
N LYS A 175 -6.19 0.38 8.96
CA LYS A 175 -7.47 0.58 9.64
C LYS A 175 -8.51 -0.46 9.25
N LYS A 176 -8.52 -0.92 8.00
CA LYS A 176 -9.39 -2.00 7.51
C LYS A 176 -8.95 -3.41 7.95
N GLY A 177 -7.85 -3.53 8.72
CA GLY A 177 -7.40 -4.82 9.23
C GLY A 177 -6.92 -5.77 8.13
N LYS A 178 -6.18 -5.28 7.14
CA LYS A 178 -5.56 -6.13 6.11
C LYS A 178 -4.31 -6.89 6.57
N SER A 179 -3.82 -6.64 7.79
CA SER A 179 -2.70 -7.37 8.38
C SER A 179 -3.09 -8.78 8.82
N ALA A 180 -2.18 -9.73 8.61
CA ALA A 180 -2.34 -11.11 9.05
C ALA A 180 -2.38 -11.21 10.59
N VAL A 181 -3.19 -12.14 11.08
CA VAL A 181 -3.26 -12.55 12.48
C VAL A 181 -2.21 -13.63 12.69
N LEU A 182 -1.33 -13.42 13.68
CA LEU A 182 -0.24 -14.34 14.02
C LEU A 182 -0.54 -15.18 15.28
N GLU A 183 -1.80 -15.12 15.75
CA GLU A 183 -2.28 -15.80 16.94
C GLU A 183 -2.52 -17.29 16.63
N SER A 184 -2.35 -18.15 17.64
CA SER A 184 -2.59 -19.60 17.53
C SER A 184 -3.44 -20.09 18.70
N GLY A 185 -4.26 -21.13 18.48
CA GLY A 185 -5.17 -21.65 19.51
C GLY A 185 -6.33 -20.71 19.85
N HIS A 186 -6.60 -19.71 19.02
CA HIS A 186 -7.72 -18.77 19.18
C HIS A 186 -9.05 -19.40 18.76
N THR A 187 -10.14 -18.78 19.20
CA THR A 187 -11.48 -19.04 18.66
C THR A 187 -11.72 -18.08 17.50
N LEU A 188 -12.04 -18.60 16.31
CA LEU A 188 -12.32 -17.82 15.12
C LEU A 188 -13.82 -17.78 14.86
N ILE A 189 -14.39 -16.59 14.72
CA ILE A 189 -15.79 -16.37 14.34
C ILE A 189 -15.80 -15.83 12.90
N LEU A 190 -16.57 -16.47 12.03
CA LEU A 190 -16.75 -16.11 10.63
C LEU A 190 -18.17 -15.58 10.41
N ASN A 191 -18.28 -14.53 9.59
CA ASN A 191 -19.47 -13.69 9.41
C ASN A 191 -19.82 -12.84 10.64
N TRP A 192 -20.69 -11.85 10.41
CA TRP A 192 -21.25 -10.99 11.46
C TRP A 192 -22.76 -11.16 11.53
N SER A 193 -23.29 -11.34 12.75
CA SER A 193 -24.72 -11.37 13.05
C SER A 193 -24.96 -10.74 14.42
N ASN A 194 -26.21 -10.45 14.77
CA ASN A 194 -26.57 -9.87 16.07
C ASN A 194 -26.25 -10.82 17.24
N LYS A 195 -26.00 -12.10 16.96
CA LYS A 195 -25.63 -13.14 17.94
C LYS A 195 -24.13 -13.14 18.25
N VAL A 196 -23.30 -12.50 17.44
CA VAL A 196 -21.83 -12.52 17.61
C VAL A 196 -21.42 -11.88 18.93
N ILE A 197 -22.03 -10.76 19.31
CA ILE A 197 -21.69 -10.05 20.55
C ILE A 197 -21.95 -10.94 21.80
N PRO A 198 -23.15 -11.53 21.99
CA PRO A 198 -23.37 -12.51 23.06
C PRO A 198 -22.41 -13.71 23.02
N VAL A 199 -22.11 -14.23 21.83
CA VAL A 199 -21.17 -15.36 21.67
C VAL A 199 -19.77 -14.97 22.14
N ILE A 200 -19.30 -13.76 21.81
CA ILE A 200 -18.01 -13.25 22.28
C ILE A 200 -17.99 -13.14 23.81
N ASP A 201 -19.07 -12.62 24.41
CA ASP A 201 -19.18 -12.47 25.87
C ASP A 201 -19.05 -13.82 26.60
N GLU A 202 -19.82 -14.82 26.16
CA GLU A 202 -19.77 -16.18 26.72
C GLU A 202 -18.39 -16.84 26.52
N ILE A 203 -17.75 -16.62 25.37
CA ILE A 203 -16.37 -17.10 25.14
C ILE A 203 -15.38 -16.39 26.08
N CYS A 204 -15.54 -15.09 26.32
CA CYS A 204 -14.69 -14.34 27.24
C CYS A 204 -14.85 -14.86 28.68
N LEU A 205 -16.09 -15.11 29.11
CA LEU A 205 -16.40 -15.73 30.40
C LEU A 205 -15.78 -17.13 30.52
N ALA A 206 -15.90 -17.97 29.47
CA ALA A 206 -15.28 -19.29 29.46
C ALA A 206 -13.75 -19.20 29.53
N ASN A 207 -13.13 -18.26 28.79
CA ASN A 207 -11.69 -18.04 28.80
C ASN A 207 -11.16 -17.50 30.14
N ALA A 208 -12.01 -16.87 30.96
CA ALA A 208 -11.63 -16.42 32.29
C ALA A 208 -11.07 -17.57 33.15
N SER A 209 -11.59 -18.78 32.97
CA SER A 209 -11.15 -19.98 33.70
C SER A 209 -9.71 -20.43 33.37
N ILE A 210 -9.22 -20.11 32.17
CA ILE A 210 -7.87 -20.47 31.69
C ILE A 210 -6.90 -19.27 31.71
N GLY A 211 -7.31 -18.14 32.31
CA GLY A 211 -6.49 -16.94 32.45
C GLY A 211 -6.55 -15.97 31.26
N GLY A 212 -7.55 -16.09 30.38
CA GLY A 212 -7.73 -15.29 29.17
C GLY A 212 -7.55 -16.10 27.89
N GLY A 213 -7.73 -15.44 26.75
CA GLY A 213 -7.65 -16.08 25.44
C GLY A 213 -7.67 -15.07 24.30
N THR A 214 -7.80 -15.57 23.07
CA THR A 214 -7.92 -14.72 21.89
C THR A 214 -9.15 -15.13 21.09
N VAL A 215 -9.98 -14.15 20.75
CA VAL A 215 -11.12 -14.30 19.84
C VAL A 215 -10.84 -13.48 18.60
N VAL A 216 -10.94 -14.09 17.44
CA VAL A 216 -10.74 -13.43 16.14
C VAL A 216 -12.05 -13.42 15.40
N VAL A 217 -12.44 -12.29 14.82
CA VAL A 217 -13.66 -12.16 14.02
C VAL A 217 -13.28 -11.76 12.59
N LEU A 218 -13.81 -12.49 11.59
CA LEU A 218 -13.68 -12.17 10.18
C LEU A 218 -15.08 -11.99 9.56
N ALA A 219 -15.36 -10.80 9.05
CA ALA A 219 -16.63 -10.51 8.38
C ALA A 219 -16.50 -9.49 7.26
N GLU A 220 -17.44 -9.50 6.33
CA GLU A 220 -17.59 -8.50 5.25
C GLU A 220 -18.23 -7.20 5.77
N ARG A 221 -17.69 -6.67 6.87
CA ARG A 221 -18.11 -5.41 7.49
C ARG A 221 -16.88 -4.56 7.78
N ASP A 222 -17.07 -3.25 7.96
CA ASP A 222 -15.98 -2.35 8.31
C ASP A 222 -15.46 -2.63 9.74
N LYS A 223 -14.12 -2.66 9.87
CA LYS A 223 -13.45 -2.98 11.13
C LYS A 223 -13.78 -2.00 12.24
N GLU A 224 -13.81 -0.70 11.92
CA GLU A 224 -14.07 0.35 12.91
C GLU A 224 -15.49 0.23 13.49
N GLU A 225 -16.49 -0.10 12.67
CA GLU A 225 -17.87 -0.32 13.13
C GLU A 225 -17.98 -1.53 14.06
N MET A 226 -17.38 -2.66 13.68
CA MET A 226 -17.41 -3.88 14.51
C MET A 226 -16.68 -3.67 15.84
N GLU A 227 -15.53 -2.99 15.84
CA GLU A 227 -14.80 -2.67 17.07
C GLU A 227 -15.61 -1.73 17.97
N HIS A 228 -16.30 -0.75 17.38
CA HIS A 228 -17.16 0.15 18.13
C HIS A 228 -18.33 -0.59 18.78
N GLU A 229 -19.04 -1.44 18.04
CA GLU A 229 -20.18 -2.23 18.54
C GLU A 229 -19.76 -3.17 19.68
N ILE A 230 -18.57 -3.78 19.58
CA ILE A 230 -17.98 -4.62 20.65
C ILE A 230 -17.68 -3.79 21.90
N LEU A 231 -17.08 -2.60 21.74
CA LEU A 231 -16.72 -1.73 22.86
C LEU A 231 -17.94 -1.14 23.57
N GLU A 232 -19.01 -0.84 22.83
CA GLU A 232 -20.26 -0.34 23.40
C GLU A 232 -21.03 -1.42 24.16
N SER A 233 -21.00 -2.65 23.65
CA SER A 233 -21.82 -3.74 24.19
C SER A 233 -21.13 -4.53 25.31
N LEU A 234 -19.79 -4.70 25.25
CA LEU A 234 -19.05 -5.54 26.19
C LEU A 234 -18.26 -4.70 27.20
N ALA A 235 -18.68 -4.76 28.46
CA ALA A 235 -18.03 -4.03 29.55
C ALA A 235 -16.72 -4.69 30.03
N THR A 236 -16.63 -6.03 29.97
CA THR A 236 -15.47 -6.79 30.50
C THR A 236 -15.09 -7.94 29.58
N LEU A 237 -13.81 -7.99 29.18
CA LEU A 237 -13.28 -9.06 28.31
C LEU A 237 -12.54 -10.16 29.07
N HIS A 238 -12.48 -10.13 30.41
CA HIS A 238 -11.86 -11.19 31.23
C HIS A 238 -10.45 -11.62 30.78
N ASN A 239 -9.57 -10.66 30.47
CA ASN A 239 -8.22 -10.89 29.92
C ASN A 239 -8.19 -11.58 28.53
N THR A 240 -9.34 -11.61 27.84
CA THR A 240 -9.47 -12.08 26.46
C THR A 240 -9.22 -10.92 25.50
N LYS A 241 -8.42 -11.17 24.47
CA LYS A 241 -8.14 -10.22 23.40
C LYS A 241 -9.08 -10.49 22.22
N VAL A 242 -9.89 -9.51 21.86
CA VAL A 242 -10.77 -9.59 20.68
C VAL A 242 -10.08 -8.88 19.51
N VAL A 243 -9.95 -9.57 18.39
CA VAL A 243 -9.26 -9.08 17.18
C VAL A 243 -10.20 -9.17 16.00
N VAL A 244 -10.60 -8.03 15.44
CA VAL A 244 -11.52 -8.00 14.30
C VAL A 244 -10.78 -7.72 12.99
N ARG A 245 -11.19 -8.39 11.91
CA ARG A 245 -10.64 -8.22 10.57
C ARG A 245 -11.78 -8.14 9.55
N SER A 246 -11.67 -7.20 8.61
CA SER A 246 -12.58 -7.12 7.47
C SER A 246 -12.11 -8.05 6.35
N GLY A 247 -13.02 -8.82 5.74
CA GLY A 247 -12.71 -9.75 4.64
C GLY A 247 -13.80 -10.80 4.44
N SER A 248 -13.72 -11.54 3.34
CA SER A 248 -14.72 -12.55 2.98
C SER A 248 -14.31 -13.92 3.49
N PRO A 249 -15.14 -14.61 4.29
CA PRO A 249 -14.84 -15.97 4.76
C PRO A 249 -14.88 -17.02 3.64
N ILE A 250 -15.38 -16.67 2.45
CA ILE A 250 -15.39 -17.54 1.26
C ILE A 250 -14.01 -17.55 0.58
N LEU A 251 -13.20 -16.53 0.79
CA LEU A 251 -11.86 -16.43 0.19
C LEU A 251 -10.83 -17.11 1.09
N ALA A 252 -10.18 -18.15 0.55
CA ALA A 252 -9.10 -18.86 1.24
C ALA A 252 -7.94 -17.94 1.66
N THR A 253 -7.68 -16.87 0.91
CA THR A 253 -6.67 -15.85 1.27
C THR A 253 -7.02 -15.12 2.56
N ASP A 254 -8.29 -14.82 2.79
CA ASP A 254 -8.76 -14.12 3.98
C ASP A 254 -8.85 -15.06 5.19
N LEU A 255 -9.21 -16.33 4.97
CA LEU A 255 -9.11 -17.39 6.00
C LEU A 255 -7.66 -17.61 6.45
N ASN A 256 -6.71 -17.60 5.52
CA ASN A 256 -5.27 -17.64 5.84
C ASN A 256 -4.83 -16.37 6.57
N LYS A 257 -5.37 -15.18 6.21
CA LYS A 257 -5.09 -13.92 6.92
C LYS A 257 -5.46 -14.00 8.40
N VAL A 258 -6.52 -14.72 8.75
CA VAL A 258 -6.97 -14.90 10.16
C VAL A 258 -6.46 -16.18 10.80
N ALA A 259 -5.49 -16.84 10.17
CA ALA A 259 -4.86 -18.06 10.65
C ALA A 259 -5.88 -19.17 11.00
N ALA A 260 -6.88 -19.37 10.13
CA ALA A 260 -7.95 -20.36 10.35
C ALA A 260 -7.42 -21.78 10.61
N SER A 261 -6.31 -22.18 9.98
CA SER A 261 -5.70 -23.51 10.18
C SER A 261 -5.20 -23.76 11.61
N SER A 262 -4.76 -22.72 12.31
CA SER A 262 -4.25 -22.80 13.70
C SER A 262 -5.28 -22.41 14.75
N ALA A 263 -6.53 -22.16 14.35
CA ALA A 263 -7.63 -21.90 15.27
C ALA A 263 -8.01 -23.19 16.02
N ARG A 264 -8.31 -23.07 17.32
CA ARG A 264 -8.77 -24.17 18.17
C ARG A 264 -10.23 -24.53 17.89
N ALA A 265 -11.03 -23.53 17.56
CA ALA A 265 -12.44 -23.64 17.23
C ALA A 265 -12.78 -22.58 16.18
N ILE A 266 -13.61 -22.94 15.21
CA ILE A 266 -14.10 -22.03 14.18
C ILE A 266 -15.63 -22.05 14.25
N ILE A 267 -16.26 -20.89 14.38
CA ILE A 267 -17.71 -20.73 14.43
C ILE A 267 -18.13 -19.96 13.18
N VAL A 268 -18.93 -20.57 12.32
CA VAL A 268 -19.50 -19.95 11.13
C VAL A 268 -20.91 -19.49 11.46
N MET A 269 -21.13 -18.19 11.49
CA MET A 269 -22.43 -17.60 11.78
C MET A 269 -23.27 -17.48 10.52
N SER A 270 -24.57 -17.66 10.66
CA SER A 270 -25.56 -17.39 9.61
C SER A 270 -25.68 -15.88 9.36
N GLN A 271 -26.00 -15.51 8.12
CA GLN A 271 -26.18 -14.10 7.75
C GLN A 271 -27.66 -13.73 7.80
N GLU A 272 -28.03 -12.86 8.75
CA GLU A 272 -29.43 -12.46 8.97
C GLU A 272 -30.01 -11.57 7.86
N ASN A 273 -29.15 -10.98 7.02
CA ASN A 273 -29.56 -10.07 5.95
C ASN A 273 -29.95 -10.79 4.65
N LEU A 274 -29.80 -12.11 4.59
CA LEU A 274 -30.06 -12.94 3.41
C LEU A 274 -31.26 -13.85 3.64
N GLU A 275 -31.83 -14.36 2.55
CA GLU A 275 -32.81 -15.44 2.65
C GLU A 275 -32.15 -16.70 3.26
N PRO A 276 -32.88 -17.52 4.03
CA PRO A 276 -32.33 -18.70 4.71
C PRO A 276 -31.52 -19.61 3.80
N ASP A 277 -32.03 -19.90 2.59
CA ASP A 277 -31.35 -20.73 1.60
C ASP A 277 -30.04 -20.12 1.09
N GLU A 278 -30.00 -18.80 0.88
CA GLU A 278 -28.80 -18.10 0.43
C GLU A 278 -27.73 -18.05 1.53
N SER A 279 -28.15 -17.79 2.77
CA SER A 279 -27.27 -17.82 3.96
C SER A 279 -26.65 -19.20 4.14
N ASP A 280 -27.45 -20.26 4.06
CA ASP A 280 -26.98 -21.65 4.20
C ASP A 280 -26.07 -22.07 3.04
N ALA A 281 -26.35 -21.61 1.82
CA ALA A 281 -25.48 -21.80 0.68
C ALA A 281 -24.12 -21.11 0.87
N MET A 282 -24.08 -19.90 1.46
CA MET A 282 -22.83 -19.24 1.84
C MET A 282 -22.09 -20.01 2.94
N ALA A 283 -22.80 -20.49 3.97
CA ALA A 283 -22.22 -21.32 5.02
C ALA A 283 -21.58 -22.58 4.45
N LEU A 284 -22.27 -23.29 3.54
CA LEU A 284 -21.74 -24.44 2.81
C LEU A 284 -20.44 -24.12 2.04
N ARG A 285 -20.37 -22.96 1.37
CA ARG A 285 -19.16 -22.51 0.66
C ARG A 285 -18.00 -22.27 1.62
N VAL A 286 -18.25 -21.64 2.76
CA VAL A 286 -17.23 -21.45 3.80
C VAL A 286 -16.76 -22.81 4.33
N THR A 287 -17.69 -23.74 4.60
CA THR A 287 -17.35 -25.09 5.03
C THR A 287 -16.51 -25.84 4.01
N LEU A 288 -16.81 -25.73 2.71
CA LEU A 288 -15.99 -26.31 1.63
C LEU A 288 -14.55 -25.75 1.65
N CYS A 289 -14.42 -24.43 1.81
CA CYS A 289 -13.11 -23.79 1.92
C CYS A 289 -12.34 -24.30 3.14
N LEU A 290 -12.98 -24.36 4.32
CA LEU A 290 -12.37 -24.87 5.55
C LEU A 290 -12.00 -26.36 5.44
N ALA A 291 -12.85 -27.18 4.83
CA ALA A 291 -12.61 -28.62 4.64
C ALA A 291 -11.43 -28.90 3.69
N SER A 292 -11.08 -27.95 2.81
CA SER A 292 -9.89 -28.02 1.97
C SER A 292 -8.58 -27.70 2.72
N MET A 293 -8.68 -27.10 3.91
CA MET A 293 -7.55 -26.71 4.74
C MET A 293 -7.24 -27.79 5.79
N ASN A 294 -6.01 -27.82 6.29
CA ASN A 294 -5.63 -28.70 7.40
C ASN A 294 -5.95 -28.03 8.74
N LEU A 295 -7.18 -28.19 9.22
CA LEU A 295 -7.65 -27.60 10.47
C LEU A 295 -7.19 -28.43 11.68
N GLN A 296 -6.70 -27.75 12.72
CA GLN A 296 -6.40 -28.39 14.01
C GLN A 296 -7.62 -28.44 14.95
N GLY A 297 -8.58 -27.54 14.75
CA GLY A 297 -9.78 -27.39 15.57
C GLY A 297 -11.03 -28.04 15.00
N HIS A 298 -12.14 -27.87 15.72
CA HIS A 298 -13.48 -28.20 15.23
C HIS A 298 -14.13 -26.96 14.59
N VAL A 299 -15.08 -27.20 13.70
CA VAL A 299 -15.87 -26.17 13.04
C VAL A 299 -17.32 -26.34 13.45
N THR A 300 -17.93 -25.29 13.95
CA THR A 300 -19.37 -25.25 14.23
C THR A 300 -20.02 -24.30 13.24
N VAL A 301 -21.07 -24.75 12.56
CA VAL A 301 -21.77 -23.96 11.54
C VAL A 301 -23.21 -23.74 12.00
N GLU A 302 -23.58 -22.48 12.13
CA GLU A 302 -24.96 -22.08 12.33
C GLU A 302 -25.71 -22.11 10.99
N LEU A 303 -26.88 -22.74 10.99
CA LEU A 303 -27.77 -22.86 9.85
C LEU A 303 -29.11 -22.16 10.12
N SER A 304 -29.66 -21.58 9.06
CA SER A 304 -30.95 -20.92 9.04
C SER A 304 -32.10 -21.87 8.75
N ASP A 305 -31.88 -22.97 8.00
CA ASP A 305 -32.86 -24.03 7.75
C ASP A 305 -32.34 -25.40 8.22
N VAL A 306 -33.24 -26.22 8.78
CA VAL A 306 -32.94 -27.60 9.21
C VAL A 306 -32.74 -28.54 8.02
N ASP A 307 -33.37 -28.26 6.88
CA ASP A 307 -33.32 -29.13 5.70
C ASP A 307 -31.92 -29.14 5.05
N ASN A 308 -31.20 -28.02 5.16
CA ASN A 308 -29.85 -27.86 4.60
C ASN A 308 -28.74 -28.53 5.44
N ARG A 309 -29.09 -29.04 6.63
CA ARG A 309 -28.14 -29.67 7.57
C ARG A 309 -27.35 -30.82 6.96
N HIS A 310 -28.04 -31.69 6.22
CA HIS A 310 -27.41 -32.87 5.63
C HIS A 310 -26.31 -32.51 4.61
N LEU A 311 -26.48 -31.39 3.89
CA LEU A 311 -25.51 -30.93 2.89
C LEU A 311 -24.19 -30.52 3.54
N ILE A 312 -24.25 -29.81 4.68
CA ILE A 312 -23.05 -29.39 5.42
C ILE A 312 -22.36 -30.59 6.07
N GLU A 313 -23.11 -31.52 6.67
CA GLU A 313 -22.54 -32.73 7.27
C GLU A 313 -21.81 -33.60 6.22
N LEU A 314 -22.36 -33.68 5.00
CA LEU A 314 -21.76 -34.44 3.89
C LEU A 314 -20.42 -33.85 3.44
N VAL A 315 -20.30 -32.51 3.42
CA VAL A 315 -19.07 -31.81 3.05
C VAL A 315 -18.05 -31.78 4.19
N GLY A 316 -18.51 -31.48 5.40
CA GLY A 316 -17.69 -31.18 6.56
C GLY A 316 -17.04 -32.38 7.25
N ARG A 317 -17.42 -33.60 6.85
CA ARG A 317 -16.90 -34.87 7.40
C ARG A 317 -17.03 -34.89 8.94
N LYS A 318 -15.96 -35.27 9.66
CA LYS A 318 -15.98 -35.45 11.13
C LYS A 318 -15.59 -34.22 11.93
N GLN A 319 -15.19 -33.13 11.27
CA GLN A 319 -14.68 -31.93 11.93
C GLN A 319 -15.72 -30.81 12.02
N VAL A 320 -16.86 -30.98 11.36
CA VAL A 320 -17.92 -29.97 11.28
C VAL A 320 -19.15 -30.44 12.04
N GLU A 321 -19.66 -29.57 12.91
CA GLU A 321 -20.92 -29.74 13.62
C GLU A 321 -21.87 -28.62 13.21
N THR A 322 -23.14 -28.95 12.97
CA THR A 322 -24.16 -27.99 12.55
C THR A 322 -25.13 -27.68 13.68
N ILE A 323 -25.49 -26.42 13.84
CA ILE A 323 -26.47 -25.96 14.82
C ILE A 323 -27.57 -25.17 14.10
N VAL A 324 -28.83 -25.51 14.37
CA VAL A 324 -29.99 -24.80 13.84
C VAL A 324 -30.70 -24.15 15.04
N SER A 325 -30.50 -22.85 15.24
CA SER A 325 -30.94 -22.17 16.47
C SER A 325 -32.45 -22.23 16.67
N HIS A 326 -33.24 -21.99 15.62
CA HIS A 326 -34.70 -21.92 15.72
C HIS A 326 -35.33 -23.29 16.07
N ASP A 327 -34.78 -24.39 15.55
CA ASP A 327 -35.20 -25.76 15.90
C ASP A 327 -34.91 -26.07 17.38
N LEU A 328 -33.70 -25.72 17.86
CA LEU A 328 -33.35 -25.91 19.27
C LEU A 328 -34.25 -25.12 20.22
N ILE A 329 -34.51 -23.84 19.90
CA ILE A 329 -35.39 -22.99 20.69
C ILE A 329 -36.81 -23.56 20.72
N GLY A 330 -37.33 -24.03 19.58
CA GLY A 330 -38.64 -24.69 19.51
C GLY A 330 -38.72 -25.96 20.39
N ARG A 331 -37.68 -26.80 20.36
CA ARG A 331 -37.61 -28.01 21.20
C ARG A 331 -37.55 -27.67 22.68
N ILE A 332 -36.74 -26.68 23.08
CA ILE A 332 -36.65 -26.23 24.48
C ILE A 332 -38.02 -25.70 24.95
N MET A 333 -38.70 -24.86 24.16
CA MET A 333 -40.04 -24.36 24.50
C MET A 333 -41.04 -25.50 24.74
N ILE A 334 -41.04 -26.53 23.90
CA ILE A 334 -41.91 -27.71 24.08
C ILE A 334 -41.56 -28.45 25.37
N GLN A 335 -40.27 -28.57 25.72
CA GLN A 335 -39.84 -29.21 26.97
C GLN A 335 -40.27 -28.39 28.19
N CYS A 336 -40.09 -27.07 28.19
CA CYS A 336 -40.54 -26.19 29.27
C CYS A 336 -42.08 -26.22 29.42
N ALA A 337 -42.82 -26.38 28.33
CA ALA A 337 -44.28 -26.54 28.37
C ALA A 337 -44.70 -27.88 29.01
N ARG A 338 -43.91 -28.94 28.82
CA ARG A 338 -44.15 -30.25 29.44
C ARG A 338 -43.70 -30.32 30.89
N GLN A 339 -42.61 -29.63 31.22
CA GLN A 339 -42.04 -29.58 32.55
C GLN A 339 -41.66 -28.14 32.90
N PRO A 340 -42.54 -27.43 33.63
CA PRO A 340 -42.27 -26.07 34.08
C PRO A 340 -41.00 -26.03 34.97
N GLY A 341 -40.08 -25.12 34.67
CA GLY A 341 -38.83 -24.93 35.41
C GLY A 341 -37.62 -25.68 34.86
N LEU A 342 -37.71 -26.22 33.63
CA LEU A 342 -36.56 -26.67 32.86
C LEU A 342 -35.78 -25.50 32.25
#